data_AF-D3Q3T0-F1
#
_entry.id   AF-D3Q3T0-F1
#
_cell.length_a   1.000
_cell.length_b   1.000
_cell.length_c   1.000
_cell.angle_alpha   90.00
_cell.angle_beta   90.00
_cell.angle_gamma   90.00
#
_symmetry.space_group_name_H-M   'P 1'
#
loop_
_entity.id
_entity.type
_entity.pdbx_description
1 polymer ?
#
loop_
_entity_poly.entity_id
_entity_poly.type
_entity_poly.pdbx_seq_one_letter_code
_entity_poly.pdbx_strand_id
1 'polypeptide(L)' 'MAMTLRLPQADDQMLTERAAHEGRSKHELVVEAVHTMLTERNEFFDRMLNHGIADNCELLDRLSR' A
#
# COMPACT_ATOMS: atom_id res chain seq x y z
N MET A 1 -4.20 -19.25 -8.24
CA MET A 1 -3.59 -20.04 -7.15
C MET A 1 -4.13 -19.49 -5.83
N ALA A 2 -4.77 -20.31 -5.00
CA ALA A 2 -5.37 -19.85 -3.74
C ALA A 2 -4.31 -19.85 -2.63
N MET A 3 -4.05 -18.68 -2.05
CA MET A 3 -3.20 -18.53 -0.86
C MET A 3 -4.12 -18.42 0.36
N THR A 4 -3.89 -19.24 1.39
CA THR A 4 -4.68 -19.20 2.63
C THR A 4 -4.09 -18.18 3.59
N LEU A 5 -4.75 -17.03 3.72
CA LEU A 5 -4.41 -16.01 4.71
C LEU A 5 -5.09 -16.36 6.05
N ARG A 6 -4.31 -16.54 7.11
CA ARG A 6 -4.86 -16.69 8.47
C ARG A 6 -5.01 -15.32 9.09
N LEU A 7 -6.25 -14.94 9.38
CA LEU A 7 -6.59 -13.67 9.98
C LEU A 7 -6.96 -13.84 11.47
N PRO A 8 -6.64 -12.87 12.33
CA PRO A 8 -7.25 -12.75 13.64
C PRO A 8 -8.77 -12.72 13.55
N GLN A 9 -9.46 -13.21 14.58
CA GLN A 9 -10.92 -13.34 14.58
C GLN A 9 -11.63 -11.99 14.39
N ALA A 10 -11.09 -10.91 14.96
CA ALA A 10 -11.63 -9.57 14.82
C ALA A 10 -11.59 -9.08 13.36
N ASP A 11 -10.48 -9.32 12.66
CA ASP A 11 -10.30 -8.91 11.27
C ASP A 11 -11.19 -9.71 10.32
N ASP A 12 -11.38 -11.02 10.59
CA ASP A 12 -12.30 -11.84 9.81
C ASP A 12 -13.77 -11.42 10.01
N GLN A 13 -14.16 -11.04 11.22
CA GLN A 13 -15.49 -10.48 11.50
C GLN A 13 -15.71 -9.18 10.73
N MET A 14 -14.77 -8.25 10.82
CA MET A 14 -14.83 -6.98 10.09
C MET A 14 -14.95 -7.19 8.57
N LEU A 15 -14.17 -8.13 8.00
CA LEU A 15 -14.29 -8.49 6.59
C LEU A 15 -15.63 -9.16 6.24
N THR A 16 -16.20 -9.94 7.16
CA THR A 16 -17.52 -10.56 6.97
C THR A 16 -18.61 -9.52 6.88
N GLU A 17 -18.63 -8.57 7.81
CA GLU A 17 -19.61 -7.50 7.86
C GLU A 17 -19.51 -6.62 6.61
N ARG A 18 -18.29 -6.28 6.22
CA ARG A 18 -18.04 -5.45 5.03
C ARG A 18 -18.38 -6.17 3.73
N ALA A 19 -18.05 -7.45 3.62
CA ALA A 19 -18.45 -8.30 2.49
C ALA A 19 -19.98 -8.35 2.34
N ALA A 20 -20.69 -8.53 3.45
CA ALA A 20 -22.15 -8.54 3.47
C ALA A 20 -22.75 -7.18 3.06
N HIS A 21 -22.18 -6.08 3.54
CA HIS A 21 -22.63 -4.73 3.22
C HIS A 21 -22.40 -4.37 1.74
N GLU A 22 -21.25 -4.75 1.17
CA GLU A 22 -20.88 -4.40 -0.21
C GLU A 22 -21.36 -5.44 -1.25
N GLY A 23 -21.88 -6.59 -0.82
CA GLY A 23 -22.29 -7.68 -1.71
C GLY A 23 -21.11 -8.35 -2.43
N ARG A 24 -19.92 -8.29 -1.84
CA ARG A 24 -18.66 -8.77 -2.42
C ARG A 24 -18.08 -9.92 -1.62
N SER A 25 -17.17 -10.69 -2.21
CA SER A 25 -16.47 -11.74 -1.48
C SER A 25 -15.39 -11.14 -0.56
N LYS A 26 -15.12 -11.82 0.57
CA LYS A 26 -14.00 -11.47 1.45
C LYS A 26 -12.66 -11.44 0.69
N HIS A 27 -12.50 -12.36 -0.27
CA HIS A 27 -11.28 -12.43 -1.06
C HIS A 27 -11.08 -11.18 -1.92
N GLU A 28 -12.11 -10.70 -2.60
CA GLU A 28 -12.04 -9.48 -3.40
C GLU A 28 -11.68 -8.26 -2.54
N LEU A 29 -12.28 -8.14 -1.35
CA LEU A 29 -11.96 -7.07 -0.41
C LEU A 29 -10.50 -7.12 0.06
N VAL A 30 -9.99 -8.31 0.38
CA VAL A 30 -8.59 -8.48 0.79
C VAL A 30 -7.64 -8.17 -0.34
N VAL A 31 -7.92 -8.64 -1.56
CA VAL A 31 -7.07 -8.36 -2.73
C VAL A 31 -7.02 -6.87 -3.02
N GLU A 32 -8.17 -6.20 -2.99
CA GLU A 32 -8.24 -4.75 -3.18
C GLU A 32 -7.46 -4.01 -2.09
N ALA A 33 -7.69 -4.34 -0.81
CA ALA A 33 -7.01 -3.68 0.30
C ALA A 33 -5.49 -3.84 0.22
N VAL A 34 -5.01 -5.05 -0.13
CA VAL A 34 -3.57 -5.31 -0.34
C VAL A 34 -3.04 -4.51 -1.52
N HIS A 35 -3.77 -4.48 -2.63
CA HIS A 35 -3.35 -3.75 -3.82
C HIS A 35 -3.24 -2.24 -3.55
N THR A 36 -4.28 -1.65 -2.97
CA THR A 36 -4.30 -0.22 -2.63
C THR A 36 -3.17 0.14 -1.68
N MET A 37 -2.99 -0.62 -0.59
CA MET A 37 -1.94 -0.36 0.39
C MET A 37 -0.53 -0.44 -0.22
N LEU A 38 -0.27 -1.41 -1.09
CA LEU A 38 1.04 -1.55 -1.73
C LEU A 38 1.29 -0.45 -2.77
N THR A 39 0.28 -0.07 -3.54
CA THR A 39 0.38 1.01 -4.53
C THR A 39 0.64 2.34 -3.85
N GLU A 40 -0.17 2.71 -2.86
CA GLU A 40 0.01 3.97 -2.10
C GLU A 40 1.38 4.02 -1.41
N ARG A 41 1.83 2.89 -0.86
CA ARG A 41 3.14 2.80 -0.22
C ARG A 41 4.26 3.02 -1.23
N ASN A 42 4.19 2.40 -2.41
CA ASN A 42 5.19 2.60 -3.46
C ASN A 42 5.22 4.07 -3.93
N GLU A 43 4.06 4.67 -4.19
CA GLU A 43 3.96 6.07 -4.57
C GLU A 43 4.52 7.03 -3.51
N PHE A 44 4.34 6.70 -2.23
CA PHE A 44 4.94 7.46 -1.13
C PHE A 44 6.47 7.32 -1.12
N PHE A 45 6.98 6.09 -1.25
CA PHE A 45 8.42 5.84 -1.30
C PHE A 45 9.07 6.52 -2.50
N ASP A 46 8.49 6.41 -3.70
CA ASP A 46 9.02 7.02 -4.92
C ASP A 46 9.07 8.54 -4.80
N ARG A 47 8.04 9.16 -4.20
CA ARG A 47 8.05 10.61 -3.93
C ARG A 47 9.16 11.00 -2.96
N MET A 48 9.35 10.24 -1.88
CA MET A 48 10.41 10.51 -0.91
C MET A 48 11.80 10.34 -1.52
N LEU A 49 12.00 9.28 -2.31
CA LEU A 49 13.26 9.04 -3.03
C LEU A 49 13.55 10.16 -4.04
N ASN A 50 12.57 10.55 -4.84
CA ASN A 50 12.73 11.64 -5.81
C ASN A 50 13.08 12.96 -5.13
N HIS A 51 12.47 13.25 -3.98
CA HIS A 51 12.83 14.44 -3.20
C HIS A 51 14.27 14.39 -2.70
N GLY A 52 14.70 13.26 -2.12
CA GLY A 52 16.08 13.10 -1.65
C GLY A 52 17.12 13.15 -2.77
N ILE A 53 16.79 12.64 -3.96
CA ILE A 53 17.67 12.77 -5.14
C ILE A 53 17.76 14.22 -5.60
N ALA A 54 16.63 14.94 -5.63
CA ALA A 54 16.62 16.36 -6.01
C ALA A 54 17.48 17.21 -5.06
N ASP A 55 17.33 17.00 -3.75
CA ASP A 55 18.09 17.72 -2.72
C ASP A 55 19.60 17.44 -2.84
N ASN A 56 19.97 16.17 -3.08
CA ASN A 56 21.37 15.80 -3.27
C ASN A 56 21.96 16.38 -4.56
N CYS A 57 21.18 16.43 -5.66
CA CYS A 57 21.61 17.07 -6.90
C CYS A 57 21.85 18.57 -6.71
N GLU A 58 21.00 19.27 -5.96
CA GLU A 58 21.18 20.69 -5.64
C GLU A 58 22.47 20.92 -4.82
N LEU A 59 22.73 20.07 -3.83
CA LEU A 59 23.95 20.17 -3.02
C LEU A 59 25.22 19.90 -3.83
N LEU A 60 25.18 18.91 -4.74
CA LEU A 60 26.30 18.62 -5.63
C LEU A 60 26.56 19.76 -6.62
N ASP A 61 25.52 20.36 -7.19
CA ASP A 61 25.64 21.49 -8.11
C ASP A 61 26.28 22.71 -7.41
N ARG A 62 25.88 22.98 -6.16
CA ARG A 62 26.44 24.07 -5.34
C ARG A 62 27.90 23.83 -4.92
N LEU A 63 28.31 22.59 -4.70
CA LEU A 63 29.70 22.24 -4.34
C LEU A 63 30.64 22.18 -5.55
N SER A 64 30.08 22.02 -6.76
CA SER A 64 30.86 21.97 -8.01
C SER A 64 31.22 23.36 -8.56
N ARG A 65 30.76 24.43 -7.90
CA ARG A 65 30.89 25.82 -8.30
C ARG A 65 31.84 26.58 -7.38
#